data_AF-A0A2W6Q3J2-F1
#
_entry.id   AF-A0A2W6Q3J2-F1
#
_cell.length_a   1.000
_cell.length_b   1.000
_cell.length_c   1.000
_cell.angle_alpha   90.00
_cell.angle_beta   90.00
_cell.angle_gamma   90.00
#
_symmetry.space_group_name_H-M   'P 1'
#
loop_
_entity.id
_entity.type
_entity.pdbx_description
1 polymer ?
#
loop_
_entity_poly.entity_id
_entity_poly.type
_entity_poly.pdbx_seq_one_letter_code
_entity_poly.pdbx_strand_id
1 'polypeptide(L)' 'PGKSVHEPWKWAEKAGVKLDYPQPIVEHKEARVQTLAAYEAARKGK' A
#
# COMPACT_ATOMS: atom_id res chain seq x y z
N PRO A 1 16.33 3.02 -14.27
CA PRO A 1 15.24 2.01 -14.34
C PRO A 1 15.59 0.78 -13.49
N GLY A 2 14.89 0.62 -12.36
CA GLY A 2 15.11 -0.45 -11.38
C GLY A 2 14.45 -0.11 -10.04
N LYS A 3 14.67 1.13 -9.57
CA LYS A 3 14.13 1.61 -8.28
C LYS A 3 12.62 1.86 -8.27
N SER A 4 12.01 2.18 -9.42
CA SER A 4 10.59 2.53 -9.55
C SER A 4 9.68 1.33 -9.85
N VAL A 5 10.24 0.14 -10.07
CA VAL A 5 9.46 -1.08 -10.37
C VAL A 5 8.60 -1.50 -9.18
N HIS A 6 9.00 -1.16 -7.96
CA HIS A 6 8.25 -1.48 -6.75
C HIS A 6 7.07 -0.54 -6.48
N GLU A 7 7.08 0.65 -7.09
CA GLU A 7 6.02 1.65 -6.93
C GLU A 7 5.71 2.30 -8.30
N PRO A 8 5.24 1.50 -9.29
CA PRO A 8 5.08 1.95 -10.67
C PRO A 8 4.08 3.11 -10.80
N TRP A 9 3.06 3.15 -9.94
CA TRP A 9 2.07 4.25 -9.91
C TRP A 9 2.69 5.60 -9.54
N LYS A 10 3.62 5.65 -8.58
CA LYS A 10 4.31 6.90 -8.19
C LYS A 10 5.18 7.46 -9.30
N TRP A 11 5.74 6.59 -10.14
CA TRP A 11 6.47 7.02 -11.32
C TRP A 11 5.52 7.50 -12.42
N ALA A 12 4.43 6.76 -12.66
CA ALA A 12 3.41 7.10 -13.65
C ALA A 12 2.79 8.48 -13.41
N GLU A 13 2.47 8.82 -12.16
CA GLU A 13 1.97 10.15 -11.77
C GLU A 13 2.97 11.26 -12.11
N LYS A 14 4.25 11.06 -11.80
CA LYS A 14 5.31 12.04 -12.05
C LYS A 14 5.66 12.18 -13.54
N ALA A 15 5.58 11.07 -14.26
CA ALA A 15 5.89 11.02 -15.69
C ALA A 15 4.69 11.41 -16.58
N GLY A 16 3.49 11.54 -16.01
CA GLY A 16 2.26 11.80 -16.76
C GLY A 16 1.85 10.65 -17.69
N VAL A 17 2.27 9.42 -17.38
CA VAL A 17 2.02 8.23 -18.20
C VAL A 17 0.86 7.44 -17.62
N LYS A 18 -0.12 7.07 -18.46
CA LYS A 18 -1.18 6.14 -18.06
C LYS A 18 -0.66 4.71 -18.10
N LEU A 19 -0.66 4.02 -16.96
CA LEU A 19 -0.34 2.59 -16.88
C LEU A 19 -1.59 1.74 -17.05
N ASP A 20 -1.48 0.65 -17.81
CA ASP A 20 -2.46 -0.44 -17.81
C ASP A 20 -2.20 -1.40 -16.65
N TYR A 21 -2.06 -0.84 -15.45
CA TYR A 21 -1.81 -1.54 -14.20
C TYR A 21 -2.59 -0.85 -13.09
N PRO A 22 -3.30 -1.59 -12.22
CA PRO A 22 -4.13 -0.97 -11.19
C PRO A 22 -3.28 -0.20 -10.17
N GLN A 23 -3.85 0.85 -9.61
CA GLN A 23 -3.29 1.50 -8.43
C GLN A 23 -3.49 0.62 -7.19
N PRO A 24 -2.68 0.80 -6.13
CA PRO A 24 -2.93 0.15 -4.85
C PRO A 24 -4.34 0.45 -4.35
N ILE A 25 -5.11 -0.61 -4.07
CA ILE A 25 -6.50 -0.50 -3.58
C ILE A 25 -6.53 -0.07 -2.10
N VAL A 26 -5.41 -0.28 -1.38
CA VAL A 26 -5.24 0.07 0.02
C VAL A 26 -3.94 0.84 0.23
N GLU A 27 -3.95 1.76 1.19
CA GLU A 27 -2.73 2.38 1.69
C GLU A 27 -2.09 1.44 2.73
N HIS A 28 -0.85 1.03 2.49
CA HIS A 28 -0.21 -0.04 3.26
C HIS A 28 0.01 0.33 4.73
N LYS A 29 0.38 1.59 5.03
CA LYS A 29 0.66 2.03 6.39
C LYS A 29 -0.61 1.97 7.25
N GLU A 30 -1.74 2.44 6.73
CA GLU A 30 -3.04 2.39 7.39
C GLU A 30 -3.53 0.95 7.59
N ALA A 31 -3.49 0.14 6.53
CA ALA A 31 -3.91 -1.26 6.61
C ALA A 31 -3.08 -2.05 7.65
N ARG A 32 -1.78 -1.80 7.72
CA ARG A 32 -0.89 -2.39 8.74
C ARG A 32 -1.32 -1.98 10.15
N VAL A 33 -1.56 -0.69 10.39
CA VAL A 33 -1.98 -0.20 11.72
C VAL A 33 -3.31 -0.81 12.15
N GLN A 34 -4.29 -0.83 11.25
CA GLN A 34 -5.60 -1.44 11.50
C GLN A 34 -5.47 -2.93 11.86
N THR A 35 -4.64 -3.67 11.11
CA THR A 35 -4.41 -5.10 11.34
C THR A 35 -3.79 -5.36 12.71
N LEU A 36 -2.75 -4.59 13.08
CA LEU A 36 -2.10 -4.74 14.37
C LEU A 36 -3.02 -4.38 15.54
N ALA A 37 -3.83 -3.33 15.39
CA ALA A 37 -4.82 -2.96 16.39
C ALA A 37 -5.87 -4.06 16.61
N ALA A 38 -6.38 -4.65 15.52
CA ALA A 38 -7.35 -5.75 15.59
C ALA A 38 -6.74 -7.00 16.25
N TYR A 39 -5.50 -7.36 15.90
CA TYR A 39 -4.80 -8.48 16.53
C TYR A 39 -4.58 -8.26 18.03
N GLU A 40 -4.08 -7.09 18.43
CA GLU A 40 -3.84 -6.77 19.84
C GLU A 40 -5.13 -6.75 20.66
N ALA A 41 -6.24 -6.26 20.09
CA ALA A 41 -7.55 -6.30 20.74
C ALA A 41 -8.01 -7.74 20.99
N ALA A 42 -7.88 -8.62 19.99
CA ALA A 42 -8.22 -10.03 20.11
C ALA A 42 -7.32 -10.78 21.11
N ARG A 43 -6.03 -10.45 21.15
CA ARG A 43 -5.05 -11.06 22.05
C ARG A 43 -5.29 -10.68 23.52
N LYS A 44 -5.65 -9.42 23.80
CA LYS A 44 -5.90 -8.90 25.16
C LYS A 44 -7.29 -9.24 25.70
N GLY A 45 -8.25 -9.56 24.82
CA GLY A 45 -9.59 -10.02 25.19
C GLY A 45 -9.67 -11.50 25.57
N LYS A 46 -8.54 -12.21 25.64
CA LYS A 46 -8.39 -13.58 26.18
C LYS A 46 -7.78 -13.57 27.57
#